data_AF-A0A969GD17-F1
#
_entry.id   AF-A0A969GD17-F1
#
_cell.length_a   1.000
_cell.length_b   1.000
_cell.length_c   1.000
_cell.angle_alpha   90.00
_cell.angle_beta   90.00
_cell.angle_gamma   90.00
#
_symmetry.space_group_name_H-M   'P 1'
#
loop_
_entity.id
_entity.type
_entity.pdbx_description
1 polymer ?
#
loop_
_entity_poly.entity_id
_entity_poly.type
_entity_poly.pdbx_seq_one_letter_code
_entity_poly.pdbx_strand_id
1 'polypeptide(L)' 'MEKKPNGEWQFEVRADAFLYRMVRRMMFVQVSLAQGKCSVQDVENALFVKKVKLPAGLAPAHGLNLVEVEY' A
#
# COMPACT_ATOMS: atom_id res chain seq x y z
N MET A 1 4.86 -1.46 -10.51
CA MET A 1 4.17 -2.74 -10.23
C MET A 1 4.54 -3.69 -11.34
N GLU A 2 5.13 -4.83 -10.99
CA GLU A 2 5.60 -5.84 -11.94
C GLU A 2 4.98 -7.18 -11.59
N LYS A 3 4.49 -7.92 -12.59
CA LYS A 3 4.04 -9.30 -12.40
C LYS A 3 5.23 -10.24 -12.57
N LYS A 4 5.56 -11.00 -11.54
CA LYS A 4 6.63 -11.99 -11.57
C LYS A 4 6.21 -13.28 -12.29
N PRO A 5 7.16 -14.07 -12.82
CA PRO A 5 6.86 -15.33 -13.52
C PRO A 5 6.09 -16.36 -12.69
N ASN A 6 6.26 -16.34 -11.37
CA ASN A 6 5.54 -17.18 -10.41
C ASN A 6 4.09 -16.70 -10.14
N GLY A 7 3.64 -15.63 -10.80
CA GLY A 7 2.30 -15.06 -10.62
C GLY A 7 2.18 -14.05 -9.48
N GLU A 8 3.26 -13.77 -8.77
CA GLU A 8 3.28 -12.74 -7.73
C GLU A 8 3.29 -11.33 -8.33
N TRP A 9 2.84 -10.36 -7.53
CA TRP A 9 2.89 -8.95 -7.88
C TRP A 9 3.88 -8.23 -6.98
N GLN A 10 4.88 -7.61 -7.58
CA GLN A 10 5.85 -6.79 -6.86
C GLN A 10 5.48 -5.31 -6.94
N PHE A 11 5.52 -4.66 -5.79
CA PHE A 11 5.32 -3.22 -5.61
C PHE A 11 6.59 -2.63 -5.04
N GLU A 12 6.97 -1.47 -5.57
CA GLU A 12 8.14 -0.72 -5.12
C GLU A 12 7.68 0.66 -4.68
N VAL A 13 8.25 1.14 -3.58
CA VAL A 13 7.91 2.42 -2.98
C VAL A 13 9.19 3.09 -2.54
N ARG A 14 9.40 4.33 -2.98
CA ARG A 14 10.54 5.16 -2.62
C ARG A 14 10.04 6.48 -2.03
N ALA A 15 10.69 6.94 -0.97
CA ALA A 15 10.42 8.21 -0.30
C ALA A 15 11.63 8.61 0.57
N ASP A 16 11.71 9.87 0.97
CA ASP A 16 12.78 10.36 1.87
C ASP A 16 12.70 9.73 3.26
N ALA A 17 11.47 9.46 3.72
CA ALA A 17 11.20 8.79 4.97
C ALA A 17 9.82 8.12 4.95
N PHE A 18 9.65 7.10 5.79
CA PHE A 18 8.37 6.41 6.00
C PHE A 18 7.94 6.50 7.46
N LEU A 19 6.65 6.78 7.70
CA LEU A 19 6.08 6.66 9.03
C LEU A 19 5.99 5.19 9.46
N TYR A 20 5.88 4.96 10.77
CA TYR A 20 5.67 3.62 11.31
C TYR A 20 4.48 2.93 10.64
N ARG A 21 4.72 1.74 10.07
CA ARG A 21 3.74 0.91 9.33
C ARG A 21 3.15 1.53 8.05
N MET A 22 3.65 2.67 7.58
CA MET A 22 3.12 3.38 6.41
C MET A 22 3.02 2.49 5.18
N VAL A 23 4.12 1.83 4.81
CA VAL A 23 4.18 0.98 3.61
C VAL A 23 3.19 -0.18 3.69
N ARG A 24 3.15 -0.87 4.85
CA ARG A 24 2.24 -2.00 5.07
C ARG A 24 0.77 -1.57 5.09
N ARG A 25 0.46 -0.36 5.58
CA ARG A 25 -0.89 0.19 5.55
C ARG A 25 -1.30 0.58 4.13
N MET A 26 -0.41 1.25 3.41
CA MET A 26 -0.63 1.63 2.01
C MET A 26 -0.90 0.40 1.14
N MET A 27 -0.06 -0.63 1.28
CA MET A 27 -0.20 -1.87 0.53
C MET A 27 -1.52 -2.60 0.85
N PHE A 28 -1.93 -2.63 2.12
CA PHE A 28 -3.22 -3.22 2.51
C PHE A 28 -4.42 -2.53 1.84
N VAL A 29 -4.42 -1.19 1.77
CA VAL A 29 -5.48 -0.42 1.12
C VAL A 29 -5.49 -0.68 -0.38
N GLN A 30 -4.34 -0.69 -1.05
CA GLN A 30 -4.24 -0.96 -2.48
C GLN A 30 -4.79 -2.36 -2.85
N VAL A 31 -4.43 -3.38 -2.07
CA VAL A 31 -4.97 -4.74 -2.26
C VAL A 31 -6.47 -4.78 -1.96
N SER A 32 -6.93 -4.07 -0.93
CA SER A 32 -8.37 -3.99 -0.59
C SER A 32 -9.18 -3.35 -1.72
N LEU A 33 -8.64 -2.30 -2.35
CA LEU A 33 -9.23 -1.66 -3.52
C LEU A 33 -9.30 -2.61 -4.71
N ALA A 34 -8.20 -3.35 -5.00
CA ALA A 34 -8.18 -4.35 -6.07
C ALA A 34 -9.16 -5.52 -5.82
N GLN A 35 -9.46 -5.83 -4.55
CA GLN A 35 -10.45 -6.82 -4.14
C GLN A 35 -11.89 -6.26 -4.09
N GLY A 36 -12.10 -4.99 -4.42
CA GLY A 36 -13.42 -4.35 -4.38
C GLY A 36 -13.95 -4.03 -2.98
N LYS A 37 -13.09 -4.04 -1.95
CA LYS A 37 -13.48 -3.75 -0.55
C LYS A 37 -13.62 -2.26 -0.24
N CYS A 38 -13.11 -1.40 -1.09
CA CYS A 38 -13.35 0.05 -1.09
C CYS A 38 -13.21 0.58 -2.52
N SER A 39 -13.79 1.75 -2.80
CA SER A 39 -13.68 2.40 -4.10
C SER A 39 -12.45 3.30 -4.19
N VAL A 40 -12.08 3.68 -5.43
CA VAL A 40 -11.06 4.72 -5.66
C VAL A 40 -11.47 6.03 -4.99
N GLN A 41 -12.76 6.38 -5.06
CA GLN A 41 -13.30 7.60 -4.44
C GLN A 41 -13.14 7.60 -2.92
N ASP A 42 -13.27 6.45 -2.26
CA ASP A 42 -13.03 6.32 -0.82
C ASP A 42 -11.57 6.61 -0.45
N VAL A 43 -10.63 6.14 -1.29
CA VAL A 43 -9.19 6.39 -1.12
C VAL A 43 -8.87 7.86 -1.32
N GLU A 44 -9.40 8.49 -2.37
CA GLU A 44 -9.25 9.94 -2.60
C GLU A 44 -9.82 10.74 -1.42
N ASN A 45 -11.03 10.43 -0.97
CA ASN A 45 -11.67 11.11 0.14
C ASN A 45 -10.91 10.94 1.46
N ALA A 46 -10.30 9.77 1.69
CA ALA A 46 -9.49 9.53 2.86
C ALA A 46 -8.16 10.31 2.84
N LEU A 47 -7.55 10.49 1.66
CA LEU A 47 -6.29 11.22 1.50
C LEU A 47 -6.49 12.75 1.57
N PHE A 48 -7.48 13.29 0.86
CA PHE A 48 -7.64 14.73 0.68
C PHE A 48 -8.65 15.37 1.62
N VAL A 49 -9.75 14.66 1.92
CA VAL A 49 -10.90 15.22 2.65
C VAL A 49 -10.90 14.79 4.12
N LYS A 50 -10.17 13.71 4.47
CA LYS A 50 -10.12 13.09 5.82
C LYS A 50 -11.50 12.69 6.38
N LYS A 51 -12.51 12.52 5.52
CA LYS A 51 -13.90 12.25 5.93
C LYS A 51 -14.29 10.77 5.87
N VAL A 52 -13.49 9.93 5.23
CA VAL A 52 -13.81 8.50 4.99
C VAL A 52 -12.81 7.59 5.70
N LYS A 53 -13.32 6.55 6.35
CA LYS A 53 -12.51 5.51 6.97
C LYS A 53 -12.19 4.43 5.94
N LEU A 54 -10.90 4.24 5.66
CA LEU A 54 -10.43 3.12 4.85
C LEU A 54 -10.43 1.80 5.63
N PRO A 55 -10.49 0.66 4.92
CA PRO A 55 -10.35 -0.66 5.52
C PRO A 55 -9.19 -0.72 6.52
N ALA A 56 -9.48 -1.19 7.73
CA ALA A 56 -8.49 -1.31 8.79
C ALA A 56 -7.68 -2.59 8.63
N GLY A 57 -6.36 -2.47 8.54
CA GLY A 57 -5.46 -3.61 8.46
C GLY A 57 -4.03 -3.22 8.11
N LEU A 58 -3.19 -4.24 7.96
CA LEU A 58 -1.79 -4.16 7.53
C LEU A 58 -1.50 -5.37 6.66
N ALA A 59 -0.77 -5.16 5.55
CA ALA A 59 -0.21 -6.26 4.78
C ALA A 59 0.75 -7.10 5.66
N PRO A 60 0.96 -8.39 5.42
CA PRO A 60 1.92 -9.20 6.18
C PRO A 60 3.33 -8.60 6.17
N ALA A 61 4.08 -8.75 7.28
CA ALA A 61 5.42 -8.15 7.40
C ALA A 61 6.47 -8.83 6.51
N HIS A 62 6.36 -10.15 6.35
CA HIS A 62 7.31 -10.97 5.57
C HIS A 62 7.29 -10.67 4.07
N GLY A 63 6.34 -9.86 3.57
CA GLY A 63 6.30 -9.41 2.19
C GLY A 63 6.96 -8.04 1.94
N LEU A 64 7.50 -7.40 2.98
CA LEU A 64 8.17 -6.09 2.88
C LEU A 64 9.68 -6.25 3.04
N ASN A 65 10.44 -5.79 2.04
CA ASN A 65 11.90 -5.80 2.05
C ASN A 65 12.44 -4.40 1.74
N LEU A 66 13.51 -4.00 2.41
CA LEU A 66 14.31 -2.84 2.03
C LEU A 66 15.21 -3.23 0.87
N VAL A 67 15.09 -2.53 -0.27
CA VAL A 67 15.83 -2.87 -1.49
C VAL A 67 17.07 -1.99 -1.66
N GLU A 68 16.93 -0.68 -1.46
CA GLU A 68 17.99 0.30 -1.71
C GLU A 68 17.86 1.51 -0.77
N VAL A 69 19.01 2.15 -0.49
CA VAL A 69 19.12 3.45 0.17
C VAL A 69 20.06 4.31 -0.67
N GLU A 70 19.58 5.49 -1.08
CA GLU A 70 20.37 6.44 -1.88
C GLU A 70 21.05 7.47 -0.97
N TYR A 71 22.29 7.82 -1.32
CA TYR A 71 23.19 8.69 -0.55
C TYR A 71 23.60 9.93 -1.34
#